data_AF-A0A8B8EDZ3-F1
#
_entry.id   AF-A0A8B8EDZ3-F1
#
_cell.length_a   1.000
_cell.length_b   1.000
_cell.length_c   1.000
_cell.angle_alpha   90.00
_cell.angle_beta   90.00
_cell.angle_gamma   90.00
#
_symmetry.space_group_name_H-M   'P 1'
#
loop_
_entity.id
_entity.type
_entity.pdbx_description
1 polymer ?
#
loop_
_entity_poly.entity_id
_entity_poly.type
_entity_poly.pdbx_seq_one_letter_code
_entity_poly.pdbx_strand_id
1 'polypeptide(L)'
;MYLKLLILFSVTCALFCETNAWFWRGSRNHDQCPRSGGASPYYFGTTNLWCVWKRKRGAPSRNTWSLTHRFIYYQDFYFEFWGDSNAIIGESAHDSHRCSSSREGSPAGYSRLSLDCIKGCARNYRCTYGTYNFLLNNCHHFANRLSEVLCTTGTTCPSWCLGSCNHAVEG
;
A
#
# COMPACT_ATOMS: atom_id res chain seq x y z
N MET A 1 -43.32 20.68 -9.71
CA MET A 1 -42.14 20.06 -10.36
C MET A 1 -41.16 21.07 -10.96
N TYR A 2 -41.60 22.26 -11.37
CA TYR A 2 -40.72 23.30 -11.95
C TYR A 2 -39.67 23.89 -10.99
N LEU A 3 -39.98 24.06 -9.70
CA LEU A 3 -39.04 24.65 -8.74
C LEU A 3 -37.81 23.77 -8.47
N LYS A 4 -37.97 22.44 -8.49
CA LYS A 4 -36.85 21.49 -8.31
C LYS A 4 -35.93 21.46 -9.53
N LEU A 5 -36.48 21.64 -10.74
CA LEU A 5 -35.68 21.75 -11.96
C LEU A 5 -34.86 23.05 -11.99
N LEU A 6 -35.42 24.16 -11.50
CA LEU A 6 -34.72 25.45 -11.42
C LEU A 6 -33.54 25.43 -10.45
N ILE A 7 -33.67 24.73 -9.32
CA ILE A 7 -32.59 24.57 -8.34
C ILE A 7 -31.48 23.66 -8.88
N LEU A 8 -31.84 22.60 -9.61
CA LEU A 8 -30.84 21.73 -10.24
C LEU A 8 -30.03 22.49 -11.29
N PHE A 9 -30.71 23.32 -12.10
CA PHE A 9 -30.10 24.13 -13.16
C PHE A 9 -29.17 25.22 -12.60
N SER A 10 -29.54 25.87 -11.50
CA SER A 10 -28.71 26.90 -10.85
C SER A 10 -27.45 26.33 -10.21
N VAL A 11 -27.54 25.14 -9.58
CA VAL A 11 -26.38 24.45 -8.99
C VAL A 11 -25.42 23.95 -10.06
N THR A 12 -25.93 23.43 -11.19
CA THR A 12 -25.07 23.07 -12.33
C THR A 12 -24.40 24.29 -12.95
N CYS A 13 -25.10 25.42 -13.10
CA CYS A 13 -24.47 26.65 -13.59
C CYS A 13 -23.36 27.15 -12.65
N ALA A 14 -23.56 27.12 -11.33
CA ALA A 14 -22.52 27.53 -10.38
C ALA A 14 -21.27 26.64 -10.45
N LEU A 15 -21.44 25.32 -10.61
CA LEU A 15 -20.35 24.36 -10.75
C LEU A 15 -19.58 24.50 -12.08
N PHE A 16 -20.24 24.96 -13.14
CA PHE A 16 -19.58 25.26 -14.43
C PHE A 16 -19.07 26.72 -14.53
N CYS A 17 -19.53 27.64 -13.69
CA CYS A 17 -19.04 29.03 -13.64
C CYS A 17 -17.73 29.19 -12.86
N GLU A 18 -17.32 28.19 -12.06
CA GLU A 18 -15.98 28.12 -11.43
C GLU A 18 -14.87 27.76 -12.42
N THR A 19 -15.19 27.47 -13.68
CA THR A 19 -14.17 27.57 -14.72
C THR A 19 -14.02 29.05 -15.06
N ASN A 20 -12.95 29.66 -14.52
CA ASN A 20 -12.53 31.02 -14.86
C ASN A 20 -12.80 31.29 -16.35
N ALA A 21 -13.54 32.37 -16.62
CA ALA A 21 -14.00 32.84 -17.92
C ALA A 21 -12.85 33.28 -18.88
N TRP A 22 -11.75 32.55 -18.90
CA TRP A 22 -10.60 32.70 -19.79
C TRP A 22 -10.68 31.76 -20.99
N PHE A 23 -11.54 30.74 -20.97
CA PHE A 23 -11.61 29.78 -22.07
C PHE A 23 -12.30 30.32 -23.34
N TRP A 24 -13.04 31.43 -23.24
CA TRP A 24 -13.81 32.03 -24.35
C TRP A 24 -13.33 33.43 -24.77
N ARG A 25 -12.21 33.92 -24.25
CA ARG A 25 -11.54 35.13 -24.75
C ARG A 25 -10.28 34.73 -25.50
N GLY A 26 -10.44 34.54 -26.81
CA GLY A 26 -9.32 34.58 -27.75
C GLY A 26 -8.67 35.96 -27.71
N SER A 27 -7.70 36.14 -26.82
CA SER A 27 -6.67 37.18 -26.93
C SER A 27 -5.46 36.74 -26.10
N ARG A 28 -4.48 36.13 -26.77
CA ARG A 28 -3.17 35.85 -26.19
C ARG A 28 -2.36 37.14 -26.22
N ASN A 29 -2.52 37.99 -25.22
CA ASN A 29 -1.54 39.04 -24.95
C ASN A 29 -0.32 38.39 -24.27
N HIS A 30 0.75 38.17 -25.02
CA HIS A 30 2.06 37.80 -24.49
C HIS A 30 2.70 38.92 -23.66
N ASP A 31 2.06 40.08 -23.55
CA ASP A 31 2.58 41.28 -22.89
C ASP A 31 2.51 41.24 -21.34
N GLN A 32 1.91 40.20 -20.74
CA GLN A 32 1.87 40.03 -19.29
C GLN A 32 3.15 39.39 -18.71
N CYS A 33 4.01 38.81 -19.56
CA CYS A 33 5.26 38.18 -19.16
C CYS A 33 6.46 39.00 -19.70
N PRO A 34 7.55 39.15 -18.92
CA PRO A 34 8.72 39.88 -19.38
C PRO A 34 9.37 39.22 -20.60
N ARG A 35 9.86 40.05 -21.54
CA ARG A 35 10.64 39.58 -22.71
C ARG A 35 11.96 38.97 -22.26
N SER A 36 12.52 38.08 -23.10
CA SER A 36 13.69 37.21 -22.82
C SER A 36 15.01 37.91 -22.45
N GLY A 37 15.08 39.24 -22.44
CA GLY A 37 16.29 40.04 -22.19
C GLY A 37 16.75 40.07 -20.73
N GLY A 38 16.92 38.91 -20.09
CA GLY A 38 17.42 38.76 -18.71
C GLY A 38 16.56 37.87 -17.79
N ALA A 39 15.38 37.47 -18.23
CA ALA A 39 14.49 36.58 -17.48
C ALA A 39 14.81 35.09 -17.76
N SER A 40 14.75 34.26 -16.72
CA SER A 40 14.90 32.80 -16.87
C SER A 40 13.62 32.17 -17.43
N PRO A 41 13.72 31.25 -18.40
CA PRO A 41 12.54 30.58 -18.96
C PRO A 41 11.92 29.64 -17.93
N TYR A 42 10.60 29.49 -17.96
CA TYR A 42 9.88 28.45 -17.23
C TYR A 42 9.07 27.60 -18.22
N TYR A 43 8.88 26.33 -17.87
CA TYR A 43 8.22 25.35 -18.73
C TYR A 43 7.06 24.69 -17.99
N PHE A 44 5.91 24.58 -18.64
CA PHE A 44 4.87 23.69 -18.17
C PHE A 44 5.23 22.26 -18.56
N GLY A 45 5.48 21.42 -17.56
CA GLY A 45 5.61 19.99 -17.73
C GLY A 45 4.30 19.28 -17.46
N THR A 46 4.04 18.19 -18.17
CA THR A 46 2.97 17.25 -17.80
C THR A 46 3.61 15.88 -17.53
N THR A 47 3.12 15.20 -16.50
CA THR A 47 3.49 13.80 -16.23
C THR A 47 2.24 12.95 -16.41
N ASN A 48 2.38 11.81 -17.08
CA ASN A 48 1.28 10.90 -17.29
C ASN A 48 0.83 10.28 -15.95
N LEU A 49 -0.35 10.69 -15.45
CA LEU A 49 -0.91 10.20 -14.19
C LEU A 49 -1.21 8.69 -14.21
N TRP A 50 -1.54 8.13 -15.38
CA TRP A 50 -1.69 6.68 -15.55
C TRP A 50 -0.38 5.92 -15.36
N CYS A 51 0.76 6.49 -15.75
CA CYS A 51 2.09 5.91 -15.47
C CYS A 51 2.39 5.95 -13.96
N VAL A 52 2.08 7.07 -13.30
CA VAL A 52 2.21 7.21 -11.84
C VAL A 52 1.31 6.21 -11.10
N TRP A 53 0.08 6.00 -11.57
CA TRP A 53 -0.85 5.01 -11.02
C TRP A 53 -0.46 3.56 -11.31
N LYS A 54 0.01 3.24 -12.54
CA LYS A 54 0.49 1.90 -12.91
C LYS A 54 1.76 1.47 -12.17
N ARG A 55 2.49 2.42 -11.55
CA ARG A 55 3.61 2.12 -10.65
C ARG A 55 3.18 1.67 -9.26
N LYS A 56 1.90 1.77 -8.88
CA LYS A 56 1.36 0.98 -7.76
C LYS A 56 1.27 -0.47 -8.21
N ARG A 57 2.41 -1.17 -8.19
CA ARG A 57 2.39 -2.63 -8.23
C ARG A 57 1.56 -3.08 -7.04
N GLY A 58 0.41 -3.69 -7.31
CA GLY A 58 -0.33 -4.39 -6.27
C GLY A 58 0.60 -5.44 -5.67
N ALA A 59 0.59 -5.53 -4.34
CA ALA A 59 1.43 -6.49 -3.66
C ALA A 59 1.13 -7.91 -4.16
N PRO A 60 2.15 -8.75 -4.35
CA PRO A 60 1.92 -10.13 -4.72
C PRO A 60 1.13 -10.81 -3.61
N SER A 61 -0.01 -11.39 -3.97
CA SER A 61 -0.86 -12.15 -3.07
C SER A 61 -0.99 -13.59 -3.55
N ARG A 62 -1.42 -14.46 -2.65
CA ARG A 62 -1.65 -15.89 -2.89
C ARG A 62 -3.01 -16.29 -2.35
N ASN A 63 -3.56 -17.39 -2.87
CA ASN A 63 -4.84 -17.92 -2.42
C ASN A 63 -4.82 -18.16 -0.90
N THR A 64 -5.93 -17.83 -0.24
CA THR A 64 -6.14 -17.97 1.21
C THR A 64 -6.85 -19.25 1.62
N TRP A 65 -7.28 -20.07 0.64
CA TRP A 65 -8.08 -21.28 0.82
C TRP A 65 -7.31 -22.58 0.54
N SER A 66 -6.01 -22.62 0.86
CA SER A 66 -5.18 -23.80 0.67
C SER A 66 -4.96 -24.54 1.99
N LEU A 67 -4.89 -25.88 1.96
CA LEU A 67 -4.55 -26.71 3.12
C LEU A 67 -3.04 -26.74 3.41
N THR A 68 -2.39 -25.59 3.29
CA THR A 68 -0.93 -25.44 3.46
C THR A 68 -0.66 -24.31 4.42
N HIS A 69 0.27 -24.47 5.36
CA HIS A 69 0.73 -23.33 6.13
C HIS A 69 1.54 -22.37 5.24
N ARG A 70 1.27 -21.06 5.31
CA ARG A 70 1.98 -20.05 4.52
C ARG A 70 2.65 -19.02 5.42
N PHE A 71 3.88 -18.71 5.08
CA PHE A 71 4.74 -17.77 5.79
C PHE A 71 5.37 -16.76 4.83
N ILE A 72 5.96 -15.71 5.38
CA ILE A 72 6.88 -14.81 4.68
C ILE A 72 8.30 -15.08 5.17
N TYR A 73 9.25 -15.21 4.24
CA TYR A 73 10.67 -15.23 4.56
C TYR A 73 11.30 -13.92 4.09
N TYR A 74 11.93 -13.18 5.00
CA TYR A 74 12.54 -11.88 4.73
C TYR A 74 13.76 -11.66 5.62
N GLN A 75 14.90 -11.29 5.02
CA GLN A 75 16.18 -11.05 5.71
C GLN A 75 16.52 -12.16 6.73
N ASP A 76 16.47 -13.42 6.28
CA ASP A 76 16.81 -14.61 7.10
C ASP A 76 15.82 -14.99 8.22
N PHE A 77 14.69 -14.28 8.33
CA PHE A 77 13.62 -14.64 9.27
C PHE A 77 12.37 -15.15 8.54
N TYR A 78 11.77 -16.18 9.13
CA TYR A 78 10.43 -16.68 8.86
C TYR A 78 9.43 -15.94 9.75
N PHE A 79 8.35 -15.47 9.12
CA PHE A 79 7.22 -14.81 9.76
C PHE A 79 5.98 -15.66 9.51
N GLU A 80 5.41 -16.19 10.58
CA GLU A 80 4.31 -17.14 10.54
C GLU A 80 3.18 -16.71 11.46
N PHE A 81 1.97 -17.22 11.22
CA PHE A 81 0.82 -16.95 12.07
C PHE A 81 0.00 -18.22 12.26
N TRP A 82 -0.13 -18.64 13.52
CA TRP A 82 -0.66 -19.94 13.89
C TRP A 82 -1.98 -19.84 14.66
N GLY A 83 -2.61 -21.00 14.89
CA GLY A 83 -3.95 -21.11 15.47
C GLY A 83 -4.08 -20.55 16.90
N ASP A 84 -2.97 -20.38 17.62
CA ASP A 84 -2.92 -19.74 18.94
C ASP A 84 -3.03 -18.20 18.86
N SER A 85 -3.17 -17.66 17.64
CA SER A 85 -3.28 -16.23 17.35
C SER A 85 -2.03 -15.42 17.67
N ASN A 86 -0.86 -16.04 17.81
CA ASN A 86 0.41 -15.34 17.88
C ASN A 86 1.15 -15.46 16.55
N ALA A 87 1.90 -14.42 16.21
CA ALA A 87 2.91 -14.54 15.17
C ALA A 87 4.10 -15.33 15.71
N ILE A 88 4.79 -16.06 14.83
CA ILE A 88 6.06 -16.70 15.14
C ILE A 88 7.11 -16.06 14.24
N ILE A 89 8.22 -15.64 14.85
CA ILE A 89 9.35 -15.04 14.16
C ILE A 89 10.58 -15.88 14.50
N GLY A 90 11.21 -16.49 13.50
CA GLY A 90 12.41 -17.29 13.75
C GLY A 90 13.30 -17.48 12.54
N GLU A 91 14.51 -17.98 12.76
CA GLU A 91 15.51 -18.20 11.70
C GLU A 91 15.24 -19.49 10.91
N SER A 92 14.32 -20.33 11.40
CA SER A 92 13.84 -21.53 10.71
C SER A 92 12.32 -21.52 10.67
N ALA A 93 11.74 -22.25 9.71
CA ALA A 93 10.30 -22.45 9.69
C ALA A 93 9.85 -23.19 10.95
N HIS A 94 8.69 -22.82 11.48
CA HIS A 94 8.11 -23.46 12.64
C HIS A 94 7.89 -24.96 12.35
N ASP A 95 8.22 -25.80 13.32
CA ASP A 95 8.18 -27.26 13.19
C ASP A 95 9.03 -27.83 12.04
N SER A 96 10.05 -27.12 11.53
CA SER A 96 10.95 -27.60 10.47
C SER A 96 11.67 -28.93 10.77
N HIS A 97 11.86 -29.25 12.05
CA HIS A 97 12.42 -30.54 12.49
C HIS A 97 11.47 -31.73 12.28
N ARG A 98 10.16 -31.48 12.14
CA ARG A 98 9.10 -32.49 11.93
C ARG A 98 8.52 -32.43 10.52
N CYS A 99 8.46 -31.24 9.94
CA CYS A 99 7.74 -30.94 8.72
C CYS A 99 8.69 -30.32 7.69
N SER A 100 8.72 -30.85 6.48
CA SER A 100 9.46 -30.22 5.39
C SER A 100 8.79 -28.91 4.98
N SER A 101 9.56 -27.83 4.98
CA SER A 101 9.14 -26.50 4.51
C SER A 101 9.97 -26.08 3.31
N SER A 102 9.36 -25.46 2.31
CA SER A 102 10.05 -24.96 1.11
C SER A 102 9.65 -23.52 0.79
N ARG A 103 10.59 -22.76 0.22
CA ARG A 103 10.34 -21.42 -0.33
C ARG A 103 10.02 -21.51 -1.83
N GLU A 104 9.34 -20.50 -2.37
CA GLU A 104 9.15 -20.37 -3.82
C GLU A 104 10.52 -20.22 -4.50
N GLY A 105 10.69 -20.80 -5.70
CA GLY A 105 11.97 -20.80 -6.41
C GLY A 105 12.43 -19.42 -6.91
N SER A 106 11.54 -18.43 -6.89
CA SER A 106 11.84 -17.03 -7.21
C SER A 106 11.29 -16.11 -6.11
N PRO A 107 11.95 -14.98 -5.82
CA PRO A 107 11.43 -14.00 -4.87
C PRO A 107 10.05 -13.48 -5.27
N ALA A 108 9.12 -13.37 -4.30
CA ALA A 108 7.81 -12.77 -4.54
C ALA A 108 7.90 -11.26 -4.83
N GLY A 109 8.88 -10.57 -4.24
CA GLY A 109 9.15 -9.14 -4.40
C GLY A 109 10.40 -8.71 -3.65
N TYR A 110 10.71 -7.42 -3.69
CA TYR A 110 11.85 -6.81 -3.01
C TYR A 110 11.38 -5.66 -2.14
N SER A 111 11.98 -5.50 -0.96
CA SER A 111 11.66 -4.42 -0.02
C SER A 111 12.93 -3.71 0.45
N ARG A 112 12.77 -2.46 0.89
CA ARG A 112 13.82 -1.67 1.56
C ARG A 112 13.52 -1.45 3.05
N LEU A 113 12.43 -2.04 3.56
CA LEU A 113 12.07 -1.92 4.97
C LEU A 113 13.08 -2.67 5.85
N SER A 114 13.34 -2.15 7.04
CA SER A 114 14.19 -2.82 8.02
C SER A 114 13.53 -4.10 8.53
N LEU A 115 14.35 -5.05 8.99
CA LEU A 115 13.86 -6.24 9.69
C LEU A 115 12.99 -5.87 10.89
N ASP A 116 13.41 -4.87 11.69
CA ASP A 116 12.67 -4.39 12.85
C ASP A 116 11.26 -3.89 12.51
N CYS A 117 11.09 -3.26 11.35
CA CYS A 117 9.76 -2.85 10.89
C CYS A 117 8.85 -4.06 10.72
N ILE A 118 9.33 -5.12 10.06
CA ILE A 118 8.54 -6.31 9.77
C ILE A 118 8.30 -7.15 11.03
N LYS A 119 9.29 -7.23 11.94
CA LYS A 119 9.09 -7.79 13.29
C LYS A 119 8.00 -7.02 14.04
N GLY A 120 8.02 -5.69 13.97
CA GLY A 120 6.97 -4.83 14.51
C GLY A 120 5.60 -5.11 13.92
N CYS A 121 5.48 -5.30 12.60
CA CYS A 121 4.24 -5.71 11.96
C CYS A 121 3.74 -7.05 12.51
N ALA A 122 4.60 -8.06 12.60
CA ALA A 122 4.24 -9.38 13.12
C ALA A 122 3.74 -9.30 14.58
N ARG A 123 4.47 -8.61 15.47
CA ARG A 123 4.11 -8.38 16.87
C ARG A 123 2.75 -7.67 17.04
N ASN A 124 2.43 -6.76 16.13
CA ASN A 124 1.20 -5.95 16.17
C ASN A 124 0.03 -6.53 15.34
N TYR A 125 0.24 -7.63 14.61
CA TYR A 125 -0.74 -8.17 13.68
C TYR A 125 -2.07 -8.50 14.36
N ARG A 126 -2.03 -9.23 15.48
CA ARG A 126 -3.24 -9.62 16.24
C ARG A 126 -4.02 -8.41 16.73
N CYS A 127 -3.35 -7.37 17.23
CA CYS A 127 -4.02 -6.15 17.67
C CYS A 127 -4.70 -5.41 16.53
N THR A 128 -4.13 -5.50 15.33
CA THR A 128 -4.60 -4.76 14.14
C THR A 128 -5.72 -5.50 13.42
N TYR A 129 -5.61 -6.82 13.30
CA TYR A 129 -6.46 -7.65 12.44
C TYR A 129 -7.25 -8.74 13.19
N GLY A 130 -7.04 -8.89 14.50
CA GLY A 130 -7.76 -9.83 15.35
C GLY A 130 -7.10 -11.20 15.51
N THR A 131 -7.85 -12.12 16.11
CA THR A 131 -7.40 -13.50 16.39
C THR A 131 -7.50 -14.39 15.17
N TYR A 132 -6.86 -15.56 15.24
CA TYR A 132 -6.88 -16.55 14.18
C TYR A 132 -8.31 -17.01 13.89
N ASN A 133 -8.68 -17.00 12.61
CA ASN A 133 -9.90 -17.55 12.09
C ASN A 133 -9.58 -18.27 10.78
N PHE A 134 -9.99 -19.53 10.68
CA PHE A 134 -9.66 -20.39 9.55
C PHE A 134 -10.05 -19.78 8.18
N LEU A 135 -11.14 -19.02 8.10
CA LEU A 135 -11.65 -18.45 6.85
C LEU A 135 -11.22 -16.98 6.65
N LEU A 136 -11.23 -16.19 7.72
CA LEU A 136 -11.17 -14.73 7.64
C LEU A 136 -9.84 -14.12 8.08
N ASN A 137 -9.05 -14.82 8.91
CA ASN A 137 -7.78 -14.31 9.42
C ASN A 137 -6.83 -15.47 9.79
N ASN A 138 -6.19 -16.05 8.78
CA ASN A 138 -5.35 -17.23 8.91
C ASN A 138 -3.90 -16.93 8.46
N CYS A 139 -3.05 -17.96 8.41
CA CYS A 139 -1.66 -17.83 7.96
C CYS A 139 -1.51 -17.21 6.56
N HIS A 140 -2.45 -17.45 5.64
CA HIS A 140 -2.41 -16.85 4.30
C HIS A 140 -2.73 -15.36 4.31
N HIS A 141 -3.75 -14.96 5.09
CA HIS A 141 -4.09 -13.55 5.26
C HIS A 141 -2.92 -12.79 5.87
N PHE A 142 -2.31 -13.36 6.91
CA PHE A 142 -1.10 -12.83 7.51
C PHE A 142 0.03 -12.64 6.50
N ALA A 143 0.38 -13.69 5.73
CA ALA A 143 1.44 -13.62 4.74
C ALA A 143 1.15 -12.58 3.64
N ASN A 144 -0.10 -12.51 3.16
CA ASN A 144 -0.50 -11.52 2.16
C ASN A 144 -0.41 -10.08 2.70
N ARG A 145 -0.74 -9.84 3.97
CA ARG A 145 -0.62 -8.53 4.61
C ARG A 145 0.83 -8.10 4.80
N LEU A 146 1.69 -9.02 5.25
CA LEU A 146 3.13 -8.72 5.32
C LEU A 146 3.73 -8.47 3.92
N SER A 147 3.31 -9.24 2.90
CA SER A 147 3.67 -8.98 1.50
C SER A 147 3.25 -7.57 1.04
N GLU A 148 2.07 -7.11 1.47
CA GLU A 148 1.58 -5.75 1.19
C GLU A 148 2.48 -4.67 1.78
N VAL A 149 2.90 -4.84 3.04
CA VAL A 149 3.86 -3.94 3.69
C VAL A 149 5.22 -3.96 3.00
N LEU A 150 5.72 -5.15 2.69
CA LEU A 150 7.01 -5.32 2.02
C LEU A 150 7.03 -4.73 0.61
N CYS A 151 5.92 -4.77 -0.10
CA CYS A 151 5.76 -4.24 -1.45
C CYS A 151 5.56 -2.70 -1.49
N THR A 152 6.25 -1.97 -0.61
CA THR A 152 6.32 -0.50 -0.65
C THR A 152 7.61 -0.02 -1.32
N THR A 153 7.57 1.16 -1.95
CA THR A 153 8.72 1.73 -2.69
C THR A 153 9.73 2.46 -1.79
N GLY A 154 9.40 2.68 -0.52
CA GLY A 154 10.19 3.46 0.44
C GLY A 154 10.74 2.63 1.60
N THR A 155 11.26 3.34 2.60
CA THR A 155 11.78 2.78 3.86
C THR A 155 10.86 3.09 5.05
N THR A 156 9.75 3.80 4.82
CA THR A 156 8.82 4.21 5.87
C THR A 156 8.01 3.03 6.36
N CYS A 157 8.15 2.72 7.65
CA CYS A 157 7.39 1.66 8.29
C CYS A 157 5.92 2.10 8.50
N PRO A 158 4.92 1.25 8.19
CA PRO A 158 3.53 1.56 8.47
C PRO A 158 3.28 1.78 9.97
N SER A 159 2.38 2.70 10.31
CA SER A 159 2.12 3.08 11.71
C SER A 159 1.68 1.92 12.60
N TRP A 160 0.88 0.99 12.07
CA TRP A 160 0.43 -0.19 12.83
C TRP A 160 1.57 -1.17 13.14
N CYS A 161 2.65 -1.16 12.37
CA CYS A 161 3.85 -1.95 12.67
C CYS A 161 4.70 -1.34 13.80
N LEU A 162 4.48 -0.06 14.10
CA LEU A 162 5.17 0.67 15.18
C LEU A 162 4.38 0.65 16.50
N GLY A 163 3.30 -0.13 16.59
CA GLY A 163 2.50 -0.29 17.79
C GLY A 163 3.26 -0.98 18.93
N SER A 164 2.70 -0.91 20.14
CA SER A 164 3.29 -1.47 21.36
C SER A 164 2.78 -2.87 21.72
N CYS A 165 2.02 -3.53 20.83
CA CYS A 165 1.58 -4.90 21.08
C CYS A 165 2.76 -5.87 20.93
N ASN A 166 2.67 -7.01 21.62
CA ASN A 166 3.70 -8.04 21.59
C ASN A 166 3.08 -9.44 21.47
N HIS A 167 2.24 -9.65 20.45
CA HIS A 167 1.61 -10.93 20.17
C HIS A 167 2.43 -11.76 19.18
N ALA A 168 3.72 -11.90 19.49
CA ALA A 168 4.62 -12.77 18.74
C ALA A 168 5.53 -13.56 19.70
N VAL A 169 5.91 -14.75 19.27
CA VAL A 169 6.94 -15.58 19.89
C VAL A 169 8.18 -15.50 19.01
N GLU A 170 9.34 -15.22 19.62
CA GLU A 170 10.64 -15.18 18.93
C GLU A 170 11.48 -16.39 19.35
N GLY A 171 12.09 -17.07 18.39
CA GLY A 171 12.89 -18.28 18.63
C GLY A 171 13.83 -18.63 17.49
#